data_AF-A0A351ML88-F1
#
_entry.id   AF-A0A351ML88-F1
#
_cell.length_a   1.000
_cell.length_b   1.000
_cell.length_c   1.000
_cell.angle_alpha   90.00
_cell.angle_beta   90.00
_cell.angle_gamma   90.00
#
_symmetry.space_group_name_H-M   'P 1'
#
loop_
_entity.id
_entity.type
_entity.pdbx_description
1 polymer ?
#
loop_
_entity_poly.entity_id
_entity_poly.type
_entity_poly.pdbx_seq_one_letter_code
_entity_poly.pdbx_strand_id
1 'polypeptide(L)'
;MEIQELAFWPLLALARRAREEPGWRIAVQAWRAANLGRGTPFAVLFGGDDPPRREPSGRTYHVFDQRGLAVWRSGWTREAQLVALATGPAPGTTHADANQLLLWANGQPLVSDTGDLTTPGSEWHNTVLVDGRGQLMPAQRPVPGASLDAAWLSEVGGCFVGEASGAYPPEAGVRSFTRHVGFAGGYCVVWDVLAAEQPVAWEWRLHTPGPLTTLDGGRAQLGDPPGGLVVHALRPDRLQLATEEAREKADGPLVARRLRLTTNAPVARTQFLVVLASTADGATEAPGATLMTDEDTVGATLRLPGGQEEDVLFPTQDRGIVLPNLICDAGYLALRRDGRGQWTQLIVRRVTRLLVPGGELLSSTQPVDVALLADGENVRGEIDSATGATVTLRC
;
A
#
# COMPACT_ATOMS: atom_id res chain seq x y z
N MET A 1 8.63 -38.60 -11.98
CA MET A 1 9.34 -39.65 -11.22
C MET A 1 10.75 -39.81 -11.81
N GLU A 2 11.55 -38.73 -11.83
CA GLU A 2 12.86 -38.75 -12.53
C GLU A 2 13.93 -37.88 -11.85
N ILE A 3 13.56 -37.07 -10.84
CA ILE A 3 14.51 -36.24 -10.08
C ILE A 3 15.20 -37.04 -8.97
N GLN A 4 14.69 -38.21 -8.58
CA GLN A 4 15.27 -39.04 -7.53
C GLN A 4 16.59 -39.73 -7.94
N GLU A 5 16.82 -40.00 -9.23
CA GLU A 5 18.04 -40.70 -9.68
C GLU A 5 19.27 -39.78 -9.78
N LEU A 6 19.08 -38.49 -10.09
CA LEU A 6 20.20 -37.56 -10.28
C LEU A 6 20.89 -37.14 -8.95
N ALA A 7 20.15 -37.16 -7.83
CA ALA A 7 20.73 -36.93 -6.50
C ALA A 7 21.29 -38.21 -5.86
N PHE A 8 20.91 -39.39 -6.35
CA PHE A 8 21.32 -40.68 -5.79
C PHE A 8 22.83 -40.90 -5.92
N TRP A 9 23.40 -40.63 -7.09
CA TRP A 9 24.80 -40.92 -7.38
C TRP A 9 25.82 -40.03 -6.64
N PRO A 10 25.62 -38.71 -6.52
CA PRO A 10 26.49 -37.85 -5.70
C PRO A 10 26.44 -38.23 -4.22
N LEU A 11 25.26 -38.54 -3.67
CA LEU A 11 25.09 -38.99 -2.28
C LEU A 11 25.71 -40.36 -2.04
N LEU A 12 25.61 -41.29 -3.00
CA LEU A 12 26.25 -42.60 -2.92
C LEU A 12 27.79 -42.48 -2.99
N ALA A 13 28.30 -41.54 -3.79
CA ALA A 13 29.74 -41.24 -3.88
C ALA A 13 30.26 -40.60 -2.58
N LEU A 14 29.50 -39.68 -1.97
CA LEU A 14 29.79 -39.10 -0.66
C LEU A 14 29.78 -40.19 0.43
N ALA A 15 28.78 -41.08 0.40
CA ALA A 15 28.62 -42.18 1.36
C ALA A 15 29.72 -43.25 1.26
N ARG A 16 30.33 -43.43 0.08
CA ARG A 16 31.50 -44.32 -0.09
C ARG A 16 32.78 -43.69 0.48
N ARG A 17 32.92 -42.36 0.44
CA ARG A 17 34.06 -41.63 1.02
C ARG A 17 33.97 -41.46 2.54
N ALA A 18 32.77 -41.27 3.09
CA ALA A 18 32.55 -41.00 4.52
C ALA A 18 32.36 -42.26 5.39
N ARG A 19 32.72 -43.45 4.89
CA ARG A 19 32.36 -44.76 5.48
C ARG A 19 33.01 -45.07 6.83
N GLU A 20 34.05 -44.31 7.19
CA GLU A 20 34.85 -44.50 8.40
C GLU A 20 34.59 -43.44 9.48
N GLU A 21 33.75 -42.43 9.23
CA GLU A 21 33.35 -41.49 10.28
C GLU A 21 32.11 -42.00 11.05
N PRO A 22 32.22 -42.23 12.38
CA PRO A 22 31.12 -42.75 13.20
C PRO A 22 29.84 -41.90 13.14
N GLY A 23 29.96 -40.58 12.95
CA GLY A 23 28.82 -39.66 12.88
C GLY A 23 27.96 -39.85 11.63
N TRP A 24 28.54 -40.26 10.50
CA TRP A 24 27.82 -40.39 9.23
C TRP A 24 26.90 -41.61 9.18
N ARG A 25 27.32 -42.74 9.78
CA ARG A 25 26.46 -43.93 9.89
C ARG A 25 25.23 -43.67 10.75
N ILE A 26 25.38 -42.89 11.83
CA ILE A 26 24.27 -42.47 12.69
C ILE A 26 23.32 -41.56 11.93
N ALA A 27 23.82 -40.60 11.15
CA ALA A 27 23.00 -39.71 10.32
C ALA A 27 22.21 -40.47 9.23
N VAL A 28 22.83 -41.43 8.54
CA VAL A 28 22.17 -42.23 7.50
C VAL A 28 21.16 -43.23 8.11
N GLN A 29 21.45 -43.78 9.28
CA GLN A 29 20.52 -44.65 10.01
C GLN A 29 19.34 -43.85 10.59
N ALA A 30 19.57 -42.64 11.12
CA ALA A 30 18.53 -41.72 11.55
C ALA A 30 17.64 -41.29 10.38
N TRP A 31 18.22 -41.01 9.21
CA TRP A 31 17.47 -40.70 7.99
C TRP A 31 16.63 -41.89 7.49
N ARG A 32 17.20 -43.11 7.50
CA ARG A 32 16.45 -44.32 7.13
C ARG A 32 15.37 -44.69 8.16
N ALA A 33 15.57 -44.42 9.44
CA ALA A 33 14.56 -44.60 10.50
C ALA A 33 13.45 -43.53 10.44
N ALA A 34 13.78 -42.31 10.00
CA ALA A 34 12.83 -41.22 9.76
C ALA A 34 11.96 -41.42 8.49
N ASN A 35 12.18 -42.50 7.73
CA ASN A 35 11.37 -42.90 6.58
C ASN A 35 9.97 -43.44 6.96
N LEU A 36 9.48 -43.09 8.17
CA LEU A 36 8.10 -43.26 8.64
C LEU A 36 7.30 -41.94 8.59
N GLY A 37 7.70 -40.98 7.74
CA GLY A 37 6.78 -39.95 7.23
C GLY A 37 7.06 -38.50 7.57
N ARG A 38 8.26 -38.10 8.00
CA ARG A 38 8.58 -36.67 8.21
C ARG A 38 10.03 -36.32 7.84
N GLY A 39 10.21 -35.55 6.76
CA GLY A 39 11.38 -34.69 6.56
C GLY A 39 12.35 -35.08 5.44
N THR A 40 13.01 -34.07 4.86
CA THR A 40 14.15 -34.21 3.93
C THR A 40 15.43 -34.55 4.71
N PRO A 41 16.50 -35.06 4.08
CA PRO A 41 17.80 -35.23 4.74
C PRO A 41 18.28 -33.96 5.48
N PHE A 42 17.97 -32.77 4.95
CA PHE A 42 18.26 -31.49 5.60
C PHE A 42 17.42 -31.27 6.86
N ALA A 43 16.15 -31.65 6.88
CA ALA A 43 15.33 -31.58 8.07
C ALA A 43 15.83 -32.55 9.16
N VAL A 44 16.42 -33.69 8.79
CA VAL A 44 17.01 -34.63 9.78
C VAL A 44 18.36 -34.12 10.30
N LEU A 45 19.16 -33.48 9.45
CA LEU A 45 20.50 -32.99 9.81
C LEU A 45 20.47 -31.63 10.54
N PHE A 46 19.49 -30.77 10.21
CA PHE A 46 19.42 -29.38 10.67
C PHE A 46 18.08 -29.03 11.36
N GLY A 47 17.08 -29.89 11.29
CA GLY A 47 15.84 -29.73 12.04
C GLY A 47 16.11 -30.06 13.50
N GLY A 48 16.40 -29.02 14.29
CA GLY A 48 16.27 -29.10 15.74
C GLY A 48 14.80 -29.20 16.14
N ASP A 49 14.54 -29.19 17.45
CA ASP A 49 13.19 -28.97 17.96
C ASP A 49 12.62 -27.69 17.32
N ASP A 50 11.45 -27.78 16.69
CA ASP A 50 10.78 -26.62 16.12
C ASP A 50 10.68 -25.55 17.23
N PRO A 51 11.25 -24.35 17.04
CA PRO A 51 11.09 -23.30 18.03
C PRO A 51 9.59 -23.05 18.24
N PRO A 52 9.16 -22.76 19.49
CA PRO A 52 7.74 -22.55 19.75
C PRO A 52 7.21 -21.46 18.81
N ARG A 53 6.09 -21.74 18.15
CA ARG A 53 5.40 -20.74 17.35
C ARG A 53 5.09 -19.55 18.25
N ARG A 54 5.62 -18.38 17.90
CA ARG A 54 5.32 -17.12 18.59
C ARG A 54 4.31 -16.36 17.75
N GLU A 55 3.23 -15.94 18.39
CA GLU A 55 2.36 -14.95 17.80
C GLU A 55 3.19 -13.67 17.56
N PRO A 56 3.03 -13.01 16.41
CA PRO A 56 3.69 -11.73 16.17
C PRO A 56 3.31 -10.72 17.26
N SER A 57 4.32 -10.10 17.84
CA SER A 57 4.16 -9.03 18.83
C SER A 57 5.14 -7.91 18.50
N GLY A 58 4.69 -6.65 18.58
CA GLY A 58 5.53 -5.47 18.30
C GLY A 58 4.95 -4.58 17.20
N ARG A 59 5.81 -3.70 16.65
CA ARG A 59 5.41 -2.69 15.64
C ARG A 59 4.68 -3.33 14.48
N THR A 60 3.55 -2.74 14.12
CA THR A 60 2.66 -3.24 13.08
C THR A 60 3.02 -2.72 11.69
N TYR A 61 4.14 -2.00 11.56
CA TYR A 61 4.56 -1.35 10.33
C TYR A 61 6.07 -1.46 10.13
N HIS A 62 6.52 -1.42 8.87
CA HIS A 62 7.94 -1.45 8.51
C HIS A 62 8.19 -0.84 7.14
N VAL A 63 9.37 -0.23 6.97
CA VAL A 63 9.89 0.25 5.69
C VAL A 63 11.09 -0.60 5.31
N PHE A 64 10.98 -1.31 4.18
CA PHE A 64 12.07 -2.03 3.53
C PHE A 64 12.68 -1.11 2.46
N ASP A 65 13.47 -0.15 2.92
CA ASP A 65 14.11 0.90 2.12
C ASP A 65 14.84 0.37 0.88
N GLN A 66 15.66 -0.67 1.04
CA GLN A 66 16.41 -1.29 -0.06
C GLN A 66 15.52 -1.95 -1.12
N ARG A 67 14.26 -2.24 -0.78
CA ARG A 67 13.27 -2.79 -1.69
C ARG A 67 12.32 -1.72 -2.25
N GLY A 68 12.29 -0.53 -1.66
CA GLY A 68 11.26 0.46 -1.93
C GLY A 68 9.87 -0.07 -1.61
N LEU A 69 9.74 -0.78 -0.49
CA LEU A 69 8.48 -1.36 -0.01
C LEU A 69 8.19 -0.82 1.39
N ALA A 70 6.98 -0.34 1.62
CA ALA A 70 6.50 -0.03 2.95
C ALA A 70 5.20 -0.77 3.24
N VAL A 71 5.07 -1.29 4.46
CA VAL A 71 3.91 -2.06 4.91
C VAL A 71 3.45 -1.50 6.23
N TRP A 72 2.15 -1.24 6.34
CA TRP A 72 1.48 -0.90 7.58
C TRP A 72 0.36 -1.88 7.87
N ARG A 73 0.15 -2.20 9.15
CA ARG A 73 -0.99 -2.98 9.63
C ARG A 73 -1.63 -2.28 10.81
N SER A 74 -2.95 -2.43 10.96
CA SER A 74 -3.67 -1.99 12.16
C SER A 74 -3.49 -2.94 13.36
N GLY A 75 -2.84 -4.09 13.15
CA GLY A 75 -2.65 -5.13 14.16
C GLY A 75 -2.12 -6.45 13.58
N TRP A 76 -2.00 -7.44 14.46
CA TRP A 76 -1.54 -8.79 14.11
C TRP A 76 -2.67 -9.82 14.00
N THR A 77 -3.93 -9.40 14.24
CA THR A 77 -5.10 -10.27 14.06
C THR A 77 -5.38 -10.55 12.59
N ARG A 78 -6.22 -11.56 12.32
CA ARG A 78 -6.66 -11.90 10.96
C ARG A 78 -7.45 -10.76 10.33
N GLU A 79 -8.24 -10.05 11.14
CA GLU A 79 -9.14 -8.98 10.73
C GLU A 79 -8.42 -7.65 10.51
N ALA A 80 -7.15 -7.56 10.92
CA ALA A 80 -6.34 -6.35 10.79
C ALA A 80 -6.28 -5.86 9.34
N GLN A 81 -6.35 -4.54 9.18
CA GLN A 81 -6.09 -3.90 7.91
C GLN A 81 -4.59 -3.95 7.62
N LEU A 82 -4.22 -4.14 6.35
CA LEU A 82 -2.88 -3.95 5.84
C LEU A 82 -2.93 -3.00 4.65
N VAL A 83 -2.04 -2.01 4.63
CA VAL A 83 -1.78 -1.16 3.46
C VAL A 83 -0.31 -1.30 3.10
N ALA A 84 -0.02 -1.60 1.84
CA ALA A 84 1.37 -1.67 1.37
C ALA A 84 1.53 -0.92 0.05
N LEU A 85 2.64 -0.18 -0.06
CA LEU A 85 3.09 0.44 -1.30
C LEU A 85 4.43 -0.18 -1.71
N ALA A 86 4.48 -0.74 -2.91
CA ALA A 86 5.69 -1.24 -3.54
C ALA A 86 6.07 -0.34 -4.72
N THR A 87 7.24 0.28 -4.65
CA THR A 87 7.72 1.19 -5.71
C THR A 87 8.97 0.68 -6.42
N GLY A 88 9.75 -0.21 -5.79
CA GLY A 88 11.09 -0.56 -6.30
C GLY A 88 12.15 0.44 -5.80
N PRO A 89 13.45 0.15 -5.97
CA PRO A 89 14.06 -0.16 -7.27
C PRO A 89 14.57 -1.61 -7.42
N ALA A 90 14.11 -2.53 -6.57
CA ALA A 90 14.79 -3.81 -6.34
C ALA A 90 15.17 -4.57 -7.64
N PRO A 91 16.47 -4.74 -7.95
CA PRO A 91 16.92 -5.51 -9.11
C PRO A 91 16.56 -7.00 -8.95
N GLY A 92 16.11 -7.65 -10.03
CA GLY A 92 15.82 -9.09 -10.07
C GLY A 92 14.64 -9.47 -10.97
N THR A 93 14.11 -10.69 -10.78
CA THR A 93 12.83 -11.17 -11.35
C THR A 93 11.66 -10.53 -10.61
N THR A 94 11.45 -9.24 -10.86
CA THR A 94 10.39 -8.43 -10.29
C THR A 94 9.45 -7.99 -11.41
N HIS A 95 8.17 -7.78 -11.08
CA HIS A 95 7.15 -7.40 -12.05
C HIS A 95 7.28 -5.91 -12.45
N ALA A 96 6.57 -5.50 -13.49
CA ALA A 96 6.46 -4.12 -13.94
C ALA A 96 5.44 -3.34 -13.09
N ASP A 97 5.67 -3.25 -11.78
CA ASP A 97 4.67 -2.91 -10.76
C ASP A 97 5.05 -1.70 -9.88
N ALA A 98 5.88 -0.77 -10.37
CA ALA A 98 6.23 0.41 -9.59
C ALA A 98 4.97 1.21 -9.20
N ASN A 99 4.96 1.67 -7.95
CA ASN A 99 3.84 2.30 -7.26
C ASN A 99 2.62 1.38 -7.05
N GLN A 100 2.77 0.05 -7.08
CA GLN A 100 1.69 -0.87 -6.78
C GLN A 100 1.18 -0.74 -5.34
N LEU A 101 -0.14 -0.61 -5.21
CA LEU A 101 -0.85 -0.62 -3.93
C LEU A 101 -1.45 -2.01 -3.64
N LEU A 102 -1.38 -2.43 -2.37
CA LEU A 102 -2.08 -3.61 -1.85
C LEU A 102 -2.89 -3.25 -0.61
N LEU A 103 -4.08 -3.84 -0.49
CA LEU A 103 -4.99 -3.64 0.64
C LEU A 103 -5.57 -4.97 1.10
N TRP A 104 -5.49 -5.22 2.40
CA TRP A 104 -6.16 -6.32 3.10
C TRP A 104 -6.98 -5.74 4.24
N ALA A 105 -8.14 -6.30 4.53
CA ALA A 105 -8.89 -6.02 5.75
C ALA A 105 -9.92 -7.14 5.98
N ASN A 106 -10.45 -7.25 7.20
CA ASN A 106 -11.53 -8.18 7.52
C ASN A 106 -11.19 -9.64 7.13
N GLY A 107 -9.94 -10.06 7.29
CA GLY A 107 -9.52 -11.44 7.00
C GLY A 107 -9.33 -11.81 5.54
N GLN A 108 -9.44 -10.85 4.60
CA GLN A 108 -9.36 -11.11 3.17
C GLN A 108 -8.65 -9.99 2.38
N PRO A 109 -8.09 -10.30 1.20
CA PRO A 109 -7.58 -9.25 0.33
C PRO A 109 -8.75 -8.40 -0.20
N LEU A 110 -8.55 -7.09 -0.30
CA LEU A 110 -9.50 -6.16 -0.92
C LEU A 110 -8.95 -5.61 -2.24
N VAL A 111 -7.64 -5.32 -2.26
CA VAL A 111 -6.88 -4.92 -3.45
C VAL A 111 -5.72 -5.90 -3.60
N SER A 112 -5.71 -6.64 -4.70
CA SER A 112 -4.82 -7.79 -4.92
C SER A 112 -3.83 -7.52 -6.04
N ASP A 113 -2.66 -8.18 -5.96
CA ASP A 113 -1.79 -8.35 -7.12
C ASP A 113 -2.30 -9.54 -7.94
N THR A 114 -2.48 -9.38 -9.25
CA THR A 114 -2.87 -10.47 -10.15
C THR A 114 -1.77 -10.86 -11.14
N GLY A 115 -0.61 -10.21 -11.07
CA GLY A 115 0.56 -10.61 -11.85
C GLY A 115 1.21 -11.85 -11.26
N ASP A 116 1.74 -12.69 -12.13
CA ASP A 116 2.59 -13.82 -11.78
C ASP A 116 3.83 -13.87 -12.67
N LEU A 117 4.65 -14.91 -12.52
CA LEU A 117 5.88 -15.07 -13.31
C LEU A 117 5.64 -15.14 -14.83
N THR A 118 4.41 -15.41 -15.27
CA THR A 118 3.97 -15.45 -16.67
C THR A 118 3.23 -14.18 -17.11
N THR A 119 2.73 -13.38 -16.16
CA THR A 119 2.04 -12.11 -16.39
C THR A 119 2.70 -10.94 -15.62
N PRO A 120 3.98 -10.63 -15.86
CA PRO A 120 4.71 -9.63 -15.07
C PRO A 120 4.42 -8.17 -15.49
N GLY A 121 3.49 -7.93 -16.42
CA GLY A 121 3.22 -6.62 -17.00
C GLY A 121 2.34 -5.73 -16.12
N SER A 122 2.49 -4.41 -16.22
CA SER A 122 1.74 -3.42 -15.41
C SER A 122 0.22 -3.56 -15.50
N GLU A 123 -0.30 -4.14 -16.58
CA GLU A 123 -1.73 -4.40 -16.77
C GLU A 123 -2.33 -5.42 -15.79
N TRP A 124 -1.49 -6.13 -15.02
CA TRP A 124 -1.88 -7.07 -13.97
C TRP A 124 -1.72 -6.49 -12.56
N HIS A 125 -1.32 -5.22 -12.46
CA HIS A 125 -0.91 -4.53 -11.23
C HIS A 125 -1.78 -3.30 -10.93
N ASN A 126 -1.77 -2.88 -9.66
CA ASN A 126 -2.53 -1.70 -9.20
C ASN A 126 -1.74 -0.42 -9.44
N THR A 127 -1.54 -0.08 -10.70
CA THR A 127 -0.71 1.05 -11.16
C THR A 127 -1.35 1.76 -12.35
N VAL A 128 -0.59 2.59 -13.06
CA VAL A 128 -1.07 3.40 -14.19
C VAL A 128 -0.53 2.86 -15.52
N LEU A 129 -1.34 2.84 -16.57
CA LEU A 129 -0.89 2.68 -17.96
C LEU A 129 -0.96 4.02 -18.71
N VAL A 130 -0.10 4.16 -19.73
CA VAL A 130 0.03 5.36 -20.57
C VAL A 130 -0.16 4.94 -22.03
N ASP A 131 -1.24 5.41 -22.66
CA ASP A 131 -1.65 4.96 -24.01
C ASP A 131 -1.74 3.43 -24.13
N GLY A 132 -2.26 2.78 -23.07
CA GLY A 132 -2.35 1.32 -22.97
C GLY A 132 -1.00 0.62 -22.73
N ARG A 133 0.09 1.37 -22.55
CA ARG A 133 1.42 0.84 -22.31
C ARG A 133 1.78 0.83 -20.82
N GLY A 134 2.33 -0.30 -20.38
CA GLY A 134 2.89 -0.47 -19.04
C GLY A 134 4.33 0.01 -18.88
N GLN A 135 4.83 -0.15 -17.66
CA GLN A 135 6.19 0.14 -17.26
C GLN A 135 7.19 -0.87 -17.83
N LEU A 136 8.46 -0.49 -17.83
CA LEU A 136 9.60 -1.37 -18.06
C LEU A 136 9.72 -2.39 -16.92
N MET A 137 10.19 -3.58 -17.28
CA MET A 137 10.64 -4.56 -16.30
C MET A 137 11.78 -3.97 -15.47
N PRO A 138 11.91 -4.28 -14.17
CA PRO A 138 12.92 -3.70 -13.29
C PRO A 138 14.36 -3.79 -13.82
N ALA A 139 14.72 -4.91 -14.47
CA ALA A 139 16.04 -5.08 -15.10
C ALA A 139 16.32 -4.14 -16.28
N GLN A 140 15.28 -3.50 -16.85
CA GLN A 140 15.36 -2.58 -17.99
C GLN A 140 15.23 -1.11 -17.56
N ARG A 141 14.89 -0.83 -16.30
CA ARG A 141 14.71 0.53 -15.80
C ARG A 141 16.06 1.23 -15.67
N PRO A 142 16.14 2.55 -15.93
CA PRO A 142 17.26 3.35 -15.46
C PRO A 142 17.33 3.28 -13.93
N VAL A 143 18.51 3.55 -13.34
CA VAL A 143 18.65 3.64 -11.89
C VAL A 143 18.43 5.10 -11.45
N PRO A 144 17.57 5.38 -10.44
CA PRO A 144 16.77 4.41 -9.69
C PRO A 144 15.52 3.93 -10.45
N GLY A 145 15.00 4.72 -11.39
CA GLY A 145 13.84 4.37 -12.23
C GLY A 145 12.50 4.44 -11.48
N ALA A 146 12.48 3.96 -10.25
CA ALA A 146 11.39 4.16 -9.30
C ALA A 146 11.93 4.15 -7.87
N SER A 147 11.30 4.89 -6.97
CA SER A 147 11.73 5.01 -5.57
C SER A 147 10.59 5.24 -4.60
N LEU A 148 10.70 4.67 -3.41
CA LEU A 148 9.91 5.11 -2.25
C LEU A 148 10.56 6.37 -1.67
N ASP A 149 10.05 7.53 -2.07
CA ASP A 149 10.62 8.84 -1.71
C ASP A 149 10.33 9.23 -0.26
N ALA A 150 9.20 8.77 0.30
CA ALA A 150 8.85 9.02 1.68
C ALA A 150 7.93 7.96 2.28
N ALA A 151 8.08 7.74 3.59
CA ALA A 151 7.12 7.02 4.41
C ALA A 151 7.10 7.61 5.82
N TRP A 152 5.90 7.82 6.37
CA TRP A 152 5.67 8.07 7.80
C TRP A 152 4.64 7.05 8.27
N LEU A 153 5.01 6.23 9.25
CA LEU A 153 4.19 5.10 9.73
C LEU A 153 4.14 5.10 11.25
N SER A 154 2.95 4.87 11.78
CA SER A 154 2.66 4.81 13.21
C SER A 154 1.67 3.69 13.50
N GLU A 155 1.38 3.42 14.76
CA GLU A 155 0.36 2.45 15.17
C GLU A 155 -1.06 2.82 14.70
N VAL A 156 -1.33 4.10 14.42
CA VAL A 156 -2.69 4.61 14.13
C VAL A 156 -2.93 4.88 12.64
N GLY A 157 -1.87 4.96 11.84
CA GLY A 157 -1.92 5.19 10.40
C GLY A 157 -0.63 5.79 9.86
N GLY A 158 -0.69 6.39 8.68
CA GLY A 158 0.49 6.96 8.06
C GLY A 158 0.29 7.46 6.64
N CYS A 159 1.41 7.70 5.97
CA CYS A 159 1.44 8.04 4.55
C CYS A 159 2.69 7.50 3.84
N PHE A 160 2.57 7.33 2.52
CA PHE A 160 3.65 6.98 1.60
C PHE A 160 3.72 8.00 0.45
N VAL A 161 4.91 8.18 -0.12
CA VAL A 161 5.11 8.84 -1.41
C VAL A 161 6.06 7.99 -2.23
N GLY A 162 5.62 7.55 -3.40
CA GLY A 162 6.44 6.80 -4.35
C GLY A 162 6.52 7.50 -5.71
N GLU A 163 7.67 7.44 -6.35
CA GLU A 163 7.92 8.00 -7.68
C GLU A 163 8.22 6.89 -8.68
N ALA A 164 7.59 6.94 -9.86
CA ALA A 164 7.67 5.88 -10.87
C ALA A 164 7.70 6.37 -12.32
N SER A 165 7.91 7.65 -12.59
CA SER A 165 8.04 8.18 -13.97
C SER A 165 9.18 7.50 -14.73
N GLY A 166 10.32 7.30 -14.08
CA GLY A 166 11.48 6.60 -14.64
C GLY A 166 11.25 5.11 -14.89
N ALA A 167 10.10 4.55 -14.48
CA ALA A 167 9.74 3.17 -14.77
C ALA A 167 9.19 3.01 -16.18
N TYR A 168 8.82 4.09 -16.88
CA TYR A 168 8.29 4.01 -18.24
C TYR A 168 9.39 4.08 -19.30
N PRO A 169 9.14 3.48 -20.47
CA PRO A 169 10.02 3.66 -21.62
C PRO A 169 10.08 5.14 -22.03
N PRO A 170 11.24 5.66 -22.47
CA PRO A 170 11.40 7.07 -22.86
C PRO A 170 10.37 7.54 -23.88
N GLU A 171 9.96 6.68 -24.83
CA GLU A 171 8.96 7.02 -25.84
C GLU A 171 7.55 7.28 -25.29
N ALA A 172 7.25 6.86 -24.05
CA ALA A 172 6.00 7.21 -23.38
C ALA A 172 5.97 8.67 -22.89
N GLY A 173 7.13 9.34 -22.88
CA GLY A 173 7.24 10.76 -22.52
C GLY A 173 6.74 11.10 -21.11
N VAL A 174 6.73 10.14 -20.18
CA VAL A 174 6.24 10.37 -18.80
C VAL A 174 7.21 11.28 -18.05
N ARG A 175 6.71 12.41 -17.57
CA ARG A 175 7.45 13.43 -16.82
C ARG A 175 7.27 13.30 -15.31
N SER A 176 6.10 12.84 -14.85
CA SER A 176 5.85 12.58 -13.44
C SER A 176 4.88 11.42 -13.27
N PHE A 177 5.17 10.55 -12.31
CA PHE A 177 4.20 9.64 -11.73
C PHE A 177 4.54 9.49 -10.24
N THR A 178 4.05 10.46 -9.48
CA THR A 178 4.16 10.47 -8.03
C THR A 178 2.85 9.97 -7.44
N ARG A 179 2.91 8.92 -6.63
CA ARG A 179 1.78 8.36 -5.89
C ARG A 179 1.90 8.72 -4.43
N HIS A 180 1.00 9.55 -3.95
CA HIS A 180 0.79 9.83 -2.55
C HIS A 180 -0.28 8.90 -2.00
N VAL A 181 -0.06 8.34 -0.82
CA VAL A 181 -1.02 7.47 -0.16
C VAL A 181 -1.14 7.89 1.29
N GLY A 182 -2.34 8.22 1.75
CA GLY A 182 -2.65 8.50 3.15
C GLY A 182 -3.65 7.49 3.69
N PHE A 183 -3.44 6.94 4.88
CA PHE A 183 -4.29 5.88 5.39
C PHE A 183 -4.36 5.87 6.92
N ALA A 184 -5.46 5.32 7.42
CA ALA A 184 -5.68 4.96 8.81
C ALA A 184 -6.66 3.78 8.85
N GLY A 185 -7.11 3.40 10.05
CA GLY A 185 -8.12 2.36 10.21
C GLY A 185 -9.39 2.66 9.41
N GLY A 186 -9.75 1.76 8.49
CA GLY A 186 -10.97 1.78 7.69
C GLY A 186 -10.81 2.31 6.25
N TYR A 187 -9.68 2.95 5.91
CA TYR A 187 -9.52 3.55 4.58
C TYR A 187 -8.07 3.70 4.11
N CYS A 188 -7.93 4.00 2.82
CA CYS A 188 -6.73 4.45 2.14
C CYS A 188 -7.14 5.50 1.07
N VAL A 189 -6.47 6.65 1.03
CA VAL A 189 -6.65 7.70 0.03
C VAL A 189 -5.41 7.75 -0.84
N VAL A 190 -5.60 7.58 -2.15
CA VAL A 190 -4.54 7.58 -3.15
C VAL A 190 -4.65 8.85 -3.98
N TRP A 191 -3.56 9.59 -4.09
CA TRP A 191 -3.44 10.75 -4.97
C TRP A 191 -2.25 10.58 -5.91
N ASP A 192 -2.54 10.41 -7.20
CA ASP A 192 -1.53 10.29 -8.26
C ASP A 192 -1.38 11.62 -9.00
N VAL A 193 -0.14 12.09 -9.15
CA VAL A 193 0.23 13.28 -9.94
C VAL A 193 0.92 12.83 -11.22
N LEU A 194 0.21 12.98 -12.34
CA LEU A 194 0.62 12.43 -13.63
C LEU A 194 0.89 13.54 -14.64
N ALA A 195 2.04 13.46 -15.31
CA ALA A 195 2.37 14.34 -16.40
C ALA A 195 3.15 13.60 -17.49
N ALA A 196 2.90 13.94 -18.74
CA ALA A 196 3.62 13.47 -19.91
C ALA A 196 3.98 14.65 -20.82
N GLU A 197 4.97 14.49 -21.69
CA GLU A 197 5.42 15.51 -22.65
C GLU A 197 4.31 15.94 -23.60
N GLN A 198 3.54 14.97 -24.08
CA GLN A 198 2.39 15.15 -24.97
C GLN A 198 1.10 14.69 -24.28
N PRO A 199 -0.08 15.08 -24.79
CA PRO A 199 -1.34 14.50 -24.33
C PRO A 199 -1.39 12.99 -24.57
N VAL A 200 -1.68 12.22 -23.52
CA VAL A 200 -1.77 10.75 -23.52
C VAL A 200 -3.04 10.29 -22.82
N ALA A 201 -3.53 9.10 -23.14
CA ALA A 201 -4.59 8.43 -22.42
C ALA A 201 -4.03 7.82 -21.13
N TRP A 202 -4.42 8.37 -19.98
CA TRP A 202 -4.06 7.83 -18.68
C TRP A 202 -5.08 6.80 -18.22
N GLU A 203 -4.58 5.68 -17.71
CA GLU A 203 -5.41 4.58 -17.26
C GLU A 203 -4.97 4.11 -15.87
N TRP A 204 -5.77 4.39 -14.85
CA TRP A 204 -5.53 3.94 -13.48
C TRP A 204 -6.20 2.58 -13.25
N ARG A 205 -5.46 1.62 -12.71
CA ARG A 205 -5.90 0.23 -12.53
C ARG A 205 -6.05 -0.16 -11.06
N LEU A 206 -7.10 -0.92 -10.77
CA LEU A 206 -7.29 -1.62 -9.50
C LEU A 206 -7.77 -3.05 -9.75
N HIS A 207 -7.20 -3.99 -9.03
CA HIS A 207 -7.51 -5.41 -9.11
C HIS A 207 -8.05 -5.88 -7.76
N THR A 208 -9.11 -6.66 -7.82
CA THR A 208 -9.78 -7.20 -6.64
C THR A 208 -9.91 -8.72 -6.78
N PRO A 209 -10.04 -9.46 -5.67
CA PRO A 209 -10.19 -10.92 -5.74
C PRO A 209 -11.57 -11.34 -6.28
N GLY A 210 -12.59 -10.50 -6.12
CA GLY A 210 -13.98 -10.80 -6.44
C GLY A 210 -14.62 -9.80 -7.43
N PRO A 211 -15.93 -9.93 -7.69
CA PRO A 211 -16.65 -9.05 -8.60
C PRO A 211 -16.79 -7.63 -8.06
N LEU A 212 -16.62 -6.66 -8.96
CA LEU A 212 -16.88 -5.24 -8.81
C LEU A 212 -18.20 -4.87 -9.47
N THR A 213 -18.99 -4.05 -8.78
CA THR A 213 -20.17 -3.39 -9.34
C THR A 213 -19.92 -1.89 -9.38
N THR A 214 -20.13 -1.26 -10.54
CA THR A 214 -20.08 0.20 -10.67
C THR A 214 -21.31 0.82 -10.05
N LEU A 215 -21.11 1.92 -9.34
CA LEU A 215 -22.15 2.74 -8.72
C LEU A 215 -22.11 4.15 -9.32
N ASP A 216 -23.14 4.95 -9.06
CA ASP A 216 -23.18 6.34 -9.51
C ASP A 216 -22.10 7.20 -8.82
N GLY A 217 -21.74 8.33 -9.46
CA GLY A 217 -20.84 9.31 -8.88
C GLY A 217 -19.37 8.88 -8.80
N GLY A 218 -18.88 8.09 -9.75
CA GLY A 218 -17.48 7.65 -9.78
C GLY A 218 -17.16 6.60 -8.72
N ARG A 219 -18.15 5.81 -8.31
CA ARG A 219 -18.00 4.79 -7.26
C ARG A 219 -18.01 3.37 -7.83
N ALA A 220 -17.35 2.46 -7.15
CA ALA A 220 -17.45 1.03 -7.40
C ALA A 220 -17.39 0.26 -6.08
N GLN A 221 -17.92 -0.96 -6.06
CA GLN A 221 -17.99 -1.78 -4.87
C GLN A 221 -17.58 -3.22 -5.14
N LEU A 222 -16.72 -3.77 -4.30
CA LEU A 222 -16.40 -5.19 -4.20
C LEU A 222 -17.23 -5.81 -3.06
N GLY A 223 -18.01 -6.84 -3.39
CA GLY A 223 -18.80 -7.62 -2.42
C GLY A 223 -19.90 -6.84 -1.70
N ASP A 224 -20.84 -7.57 -1.10
CA ASP A 224 -21.84 -6.99 -0.20
C ASP A 224 -21.26 -6.86 1.22
N PRO A 225 -21.68 -5.86 2.02
CA PRO A 225 -21.38 -5.85 3.46
C PRO A 225 -21.82 -7.17 4.11
N PRO A 226 -21.13 -7.68 5.13
CA PRO A 226 -20.07 -7.01 5.89
C PRO A 226 -18.67 -7.57 5.54
N GLY A 227 -17.97 -6.92 4.61
CA GLY A 227 -16.68 -7.43 4.14
C GLY A 227 -16.35 -7.03 2.70
N GLY A 228 -16.51 -5.74 2.38
CA GLY A 228 -16.34 -5.22 1.04
C GLY A 228 -15.37 -4.05 0.95
N LEU A 229 -15.12 -3.61 -0.27
CA LEU A 229 -14.36 -2.40 -0.58
C LEU A 229 -15.27 -1.45 -1.34
N VAL A 230 -15.36 -0.21 -0.89
CA VAL A 230 -15.91 0.89 -1.69
C VAL A 230 -14.75 1.70 -2.25
N VAL A 231 -14.76 1.86 -3.57
CA VAL A 231 -13.87 2.74 -4.31
C VAL A 231 -14.65 3.99 -4.67
N HIS A 232 -14.09 5.17 -4.43
CA HIS A 232 -14.66 6.44 -4.84
C HIS A 232 -13.59 7.29 -5.53
N ALA A 233 -13.72 7.43 -6.84
CA ALA A 233 -12.86 8.28 -7.65
C ALA A 233 -13.40 9.72 -7.65
N LEU A 234 -12.66 10.61 -7.00
CA LEU A 234 -12.99 12.03 -6.86
C LEU A 234 -12.35 12.90 -7.95
N ARG A 235 -11.26 12.41 -8.57
CA ARG A 235 -10.60 13.04 -9.71
C ARG A 235 -10.19 12.00 -10.76
N PRO A 236 -10.15 12.39 -12.05
CA PRO A 236 -10.51 13.72 -12.59
C PRO A 236 -12.03 13.94 -12.63
N ASP A 237 -12.50 15.20 -12.71
CA ASP A 237 -13.95 15.53 -12.77
C ASP A 237 -14.68 14.88 -13.96
N ARG A 238 -13.92 14.62 -15.02
CA ARG A 238 -14.38 13.99 -16.25
C ARG A 238 -13.62 12.67 -16.41
N LEU A 239 -13.98 11.71 -15.57
CA LEU A 239 -13.48 10.35 -15.61
C LEU A 239 -14.49 9.39 -16.24
N GLN A 240 -13.95 8.34 -16.84
CA GLN A 240 -14.67 7.13 -17.19
C GLN A 240 -14.27 6.04 -16.21
N LEU A 241 -15.26 5.43 -15.55
CA LEU A 241 -15.08 4.30 -14.68
C LEU A 241 -15.68 3.08 -15.36
N ALA A 242 -14.88 2.03 -15.53
CA ALA A 242 -15.31 0.79 -16.13
C ALA A 242 -14.77 -0.41 -15.36
N THR A 243 -15.53 -1.49 -15.34
CA THR A 243 -15.04 -2.79 -14.87
C THR A 243 -14.62 -3.65 -16.05
N GLU A 244 -13.61 -4.48 -15.85
CA GLU A 244 -13.20 -5.49 -16.82
C GLU A 244 -13.23 -6.89 -16.22
N GLU A 245 -13.64 -7.85 -17.05
CA GLU A 245 -13.61 -9.25 -16.71
C GLU A 245 -12.20 -9.82 -16.80
N ALA A 246 -11.82 -10.55 -15.76
CA ALA A 246 -10.61 -11.35 -15.74
C ALA A 246 -10.85 -12.68 -15.04
N ARG A 247 -9.97 -13.64 -15.28
CA ARG A 247 -9.96 -14.92 -14.55
C ARG A 247 -8.99 -14.82 -13.37
N GLU A 248 -9.32 -15.46 -12.26
CA GLU A 248 -8.42 -15.61 -11.11
C GLU A 248 -7.29 -16.59 -11.43
N LYS A 249 -7.67 -17.66 -12.14
CA LYS A 249 -6.85 -18.79 -12.54
C LYS A 249 -7.20 -19.10 -13.99
N ALA A 250 -6.28 -19.68 -14.73
CA ALA A 250 -6.45 -19.92 -16.17
C ALA A 250 -7.77 -20.65 -16.53
N ASP A 251 -8.24 -21.54 -15.66
CA ASP A 251 -9.46 -22.34 -15.80
C ASP A 251 -10.69 -21.78 -15.06
N GLY A 252 -10.52 -20.73 -14.26
CA GLY A 252 -11.60 -20.11 -13.47
C GLY A 252 -12.55 -19.23 -14.29
N PRO A 253 -13.73 -18.86 -13.76
CA PRO A 253 -14.69 -18.02 -14.48
C PRO A 253 -14.14 -16.60 -14.74
N LEU A 254 -14.60 -16.00 -15.85
CA LEU A 254 -14.45 -14.57 -16.08
C LEU A 254 -15.37 -13.83 -15.11
N VAL A 255 -14.78 -12.92 -14.34
CA VAL A 255 -15.48 -12.11 -13.34
C VAL A 255 -14.97 -10.69 -13.47
N ALA A 256 -15.88 -9.72 -13.45
CA ALA A 256 -15.59 -8.29 -13.48
C ALA A 256 -14.80 -7.87 -12.23
N ARG A 257 -13.49 -8.08 -12.20
CA ARG A 257 -12.65 -7.97 -10.98
C ARG A 257 -11.59 -6.89 -11.07
N ARG A 258 -11.56 -6.17 -12.19
CA ARG A 258 -10.64 -5.06 -12.47
C ARG A 258 -11.42 -3.78 -12.63
N LEU A 259 -11.00 -2.73 -11.94
CA LEU A 259 -11.45 -1.38 -12.17
C LEU A 259 -10.45 -0.66 -13.06
N ARG A 260 -10.99 0.09 -14.00
CA ARG A 260 -10.26 1.03 -14.84
C ARG A 260 -10.87 2.41 -14.66
N LEU A 261 -10.02 3.39 -14.33
CA LEU A 261 -10.36 4.80 -14.41
C LEU A 261 -9.55 5.42 -15.55
N THR A 262 -10.23 6.07 -16.49
CA THR A 262 -9.59 6.74 -17.63
C THR A 262 -9.97 8.20 -17.70
N THR A 263 -9.07 9.01 -18.25
CA THR A 263 -9.41 10.37 -18.66
C THR A 263 -10.34 10.31 -19.88
N ASN A 264 -11.31 11.23 -19.97
CA ASN A 264 -12.26 11.23 -21.09
C ASN A 264 -11.64 11.60 -22.45
N ALA A 265 -10.42 12.14 -22.43
CA ALA A 265 -9.60 12.42 -23.61
C ALA A 265 -8.12 12.34 -23.21
N PRO A 266 -7.20 12.21 -24.19
CA PRO A 266 -5.77 12.36 -23.93
C PRO A 266 -5.45 13.73 -23.34
N VAL A 267 -4.66 13.75 -22.26
CA VAL A 267 -4.26 14.98 -21.56
C VAL A 267 -2.79 14.89 -21.13
N ALA A 268 -2.08 16.00 -21.18
CA ALA A 268 -0.65 16.00 -20.82
C ALA A 268 -0.43 15.98 -19.30
N ARG A 269 -1.44 16.37 -18.52
CA ARG A 269 -1.39 16.40 -17.05
C ARG A 269 -2.75 15.99 -16.51
N THR A 270 -2.76 15.16 -15.48
CA THR A 270 -3.98 14.79 -14.75
C THR A 270 -3.63 14.43 -13.31
N GLN A 271 -4.67 14.33 -12.49
CA GLN A 271 -4.57 13.77 -11.16
C GLN A 271 -5.66 12.73 -10.98
N PHE A 272 -5.33 11.61 -10.36
CA PHE A 272 -6.33 10.69 -9.83
C PHE A 272 -6.35 10.86 -8.32
N LEU A 273 -7.54 11.07 -7.76
CA LEU A 273 -7.75 11.07 -6.32
C LEU A 273 -8.82 10.02 -6.03
N VAL A 274 -8.42 8.95 -5.37
CA VAL A 274 -9.26 7.77 -5.15
C VAL A 274 -9.29 7.42 -3.67
N VAL A 275 -10.49 7.30 -3.11
CA VAL A 275 -10.70 6.79 -1.76
C VAL A 275 -11.05 5.31 -1.83
N LEU A 276 -10.33 4.49 -1.09
CA LEU A 276 -10.51 3.06 -0.92
C LEU A 276 -10.91 2.82 0.53
N ALA A 277 -12.18 2.49 0.78
CA ALA A 277 -12.67 2.32 2.13
C ALA A 277 -13.20 0.91 2.36
N SER A 278 -12.68 0.23 3.38
CA SER A 278 -13.18 -1.09 3.79
C SER A 278 -14.49 -0.92 4.54
N THR A 279 -15.51 -1.70 4.20
CA THR A 279 -16.69 -1.82 5.05
C THR A 279 -16.36 -2.81 6.16
N ALA A 280 -16.21 -2.32 7.39
CA ALA A 280 -15.93 -3.16 8.55
C ALA A 280 -17.06 -4.19 8.76
N ASP A 281 -16.75 -5.26 9.49
CA ASP A 281 -17.74 -6.26 9.84
C ASP A 281 -18.86 -5.62 10.70
N GLY A 282 -20.09 -5.55 10.17
CA GLY A 282 -21.24 -4.87 10.80
C GLY A 282 -21.43 -3.38 10.49
N ALA A 283 -20.52 -2.73 9.76
CA ALA A 283 -20.75 -1.38 9.25
C ALA A 283 -21.65 -1.43 8.00
N THR A 284 -22.82 -0.81 8.07
CA THR A 284 -23.78 -0.80 6.94
C THR A 284 -23.35 0.13 5.80
N GLU A 285 -22.44 1.07 6.06
CA GLU A 285 -21.99 2.07 5.07
C GLU A 285 -20.48 2.30 5.15
N ALA A 286 -19.86 2.41 3.98
CA ALA A 286 -18.49 2.90 3.87
C ALA A 286 -18.45 4.41 4.13
N PRO A 287 -17.29 4.96 4.56
CA PRO A 287 -17.09 6.39 4.64
C PRO A 287 -17.55 7.12 3.37
N GLY A 288 -18.39 8.14 3.55
CA GLY A 288 -18.67 9.10 2.49
C GLY A 288 -17.41 9.92 2.22
N ALA A 289 -17.12 10.26 0.97
CA ALA A 289 -15.96 11.10 0.65
C ALA A 289 -16.39 12.30 -0.19
N THR A 290 -15.85 13.47 0.14
CA THR A 290 -16.06 14.71 -0.61
C THR A 290 -14.70 15.30 -0.96
N LEU A 291 -14.52 15.66 -2.22
CA LEU A 291 -13.30 16.30 -2.71
C LEU A 291 -13.05 17.62 -1.98
N MET A 292 -11.82 17.79 -1.49
CA MET A 292 -11.27 19.03 -0.98
C MET A 292 -10.15 19.48 -1.92
N THR A 293 -10.25 20.68 -2.46
CA THR A 293 -9.27 21.17 -3.43
C THR A 293 -9.20 22.69 -3.43
N ASP A 294 -8.00 23.22 -3.54
CA ASP A 294 -7.69 24.63 -3.82
C ASP A 294 -6.37 24.68 -4.65
N GLU A 295 -5.80 25.86 -4.86
CA GLU A 295 -4.54 26.05 -5.60
C GLU A 295 -3.38 25.23 -5.00
N ASP A 296 -3.28 25.21 -3.66
CA ASP A 296 -2.17 24.60 -2.91
C ASP A 296 -2.54 23.27 -2.23
N THR A 297 -3.78 22.79 -2.38
CA THR A 297 -4.28 21.63 -1.61
C THR A 297 -5.18 20.73 -2.43
N VAL A 298 -5.04 19.42 -2.22
CA VAL A 298 -5.95 18.40 -2.74
C VAL A 298 -6.12 17.28 -1.73
N GLY A 299 -7.31 16.70 -1.68
CA GLY A 299 -7.61 15.64 -0.73
C GLY A 299 -9.09 15.38 -0.62
N ALA A 300 -9.51 14.76 0.48
CA ALA A 300 -10.90 14.47 0.73
C ALA A 300 -11.26 14.68 2.21
N THR A 301 -12.48 15.15 2.44
CA THR A 301 -13.14 15.01 3.74
C THR A 301 -13.92 13.71 3.74
N LEU A 302 -13.59 12.83 4.69
CA LEU A 302 -14.24 11.54 4.90
C LEU A 302 -15.28 11.68 6.02
N ARG A 303 -16.52 11.27 5.74
CA ARG A 303 -17.58 11.10 6.75
C ARG A 303 -17.55 9.66 7.22
N LEU A 304 -16.95 9.42 8.38
CA LEU A 304 -16.77 8.08 8.94
C LEU A 304 -18.07 7.57 9.60
N PRO A 305 -18.24 6.23 9.71
CA PRO A 305 -19.30 5.66 10.53
C PRO A 305 -19.26 6.23 11.96
N GLY A 306 -20.43 6.57 12.51
CA GLY A 306 -20.53 7.23 13.82
C GLY A 306 -20.47 8.76 13.80
N GLY A 307 -20.44 9.38 12.62
CA GLY A 307 -20.59 10.83 12.46
C GLY A 307 -19.31 11.64 12.67
N GLN A 308 -18.16 10.98 12.74
CA GLN A 308 -16.85 11.65 12.74
C GLN A 308 -16.50 12.11 11.32
N GLU A 309 -15.74 13.19 11.22
CA GLU A 309 -15.21 13.69 9.96
C GLU A 309 -13.68 13.66 9.98
N GLU A 310 -13.05 13.28 8.88
CA GLU A 310 -11.59 13.28 8.75
C GLU A 310 -11.15 13.95 7.46
N ASP A 311 -10.37 15.02 7.56
CA ASP A 311 -9.75 15.66 6.40
C ASP A 311 -8.43 14.95 6.09
N VAL A 312 -8.31 14.34 4.91
CA VAL A 312 -7.09 13.70 4.41
C VAL A 312 -6.57 14.52 3.24
N LEU A 313 -5.49 15.28 3.46
CA LEU A 313 -5.04 16.36 2.61
C LEU A 313 -3.56 16.21 2.23
N PHE A 314 -3.27 16.60 1.00
CA PHE A 314 -1.94 16.63 0.41
C PHE A 314 -1.67 18.03 -0.17
N PRO A 315 -0.45 18.56 -0.02
CA PRO A 315 -0.08 19.80 -0.67
C PRO A 315 0.16 19.58 -2.17
N THR A 316 -0.33 20.49 -3.02
CA THR A 316 -0.06 20.46 -4.48
C THR A 316 1.21 21.24 -4.85
N GLN A 317 1.72 22.04 -3.92
CA GLN A 317 2.93 22.87 -4.04
C GLN A 317 3.76 22.79 -2.75
N ASP A 318 5.00 23.26 -2.78
CA ASP A 318 5.88 23.31 -1.59
C ASP A 318 5.42 24.33 -0.51
N ARG A 319 4.25 24.95 -0.68
CA ARG A 319 3.67 25.94 0.25
C ARG A 319 2.89 25.32 1.42
N GLY A 320 2.68 24.01 1.39
CA GLY A 320 1.87 23.30 2.38
C GLY A 320 0.39 23.24 2.01
N ILE A 321 -0.44 22.97 3.01
CA ILE A 321 -1.88 22.81 2.92
C ILE A 321 -2.55 24.11 3.37
N VAL A 322 -3.31 24.75 2.49
CA VAL A 322 -3.96 26.03 2.74
C VAL A 322 -5.42 25.94 2.32
N LEU A 323 -6.31 26.01 3.31
CA LEU A 323 -7.76 26.08 3.17
C LEU A 323 -8.30 27.24 4.01
N PRO A 324 -9.51 27.75 3.74
CA PRO A 324 -10.07 28.91 4.46
C PRO A 324 -10.06 28.79 5.99
N ASN A 325 -10.12 27.57 6.51
CA ASN A 325 -10.23 27.23 7.92
C ASN A 325 -9.09 26.33 8.42
N LEU A 326 -8.06 26.07 7.61
CA LEU A 326 -6.96 25.17 7.97
C LEU A 326 -5.69 25.59 7.24
N ILE A 327 -4.61 25.85 7.98
CA ILE A 327 -3.29 26.16 7.40
C ILE A 327 -2.28 25.22 8.04
N CYS A 328 -1.54 24.50 7.22
CA CYS A 328 -0.52 23.55 7.67
C CYS A 328 0.65 23.55 6.70
N ASP A 329 1.88 23.55 7.18
CA ASP A 329 3.08 23.49 6.33
C ASP A 329 3.54 22.05 6.04
N ALA A 330 2.70 21.06 6.37
CA ALA A 330 3.00 19.65 6.26
C ALA A 330 2.97 19.12 4.83
N GLY A 331 3.74 18.04 4.61
CA GLY A 331 3.70 17.24 3.39
C GLY A 331 2.49 16.30 3.28
N TYR A 332 1.74 16.13 4.37
CA TYR A 332 0.54 15.32 4.49
C TYR A 332 -0.18 15.65 5.79
N LEU A 333 -1.52 15.64 5.77
CA LEU A 333 -2.35 15.79 6.96
C LEU A 333 -3.57 14.84 6.89
N ALA A 334 -3.79 14.07 7.94
CA ALA A 334 -5.08 13.50 8.29
C ALA A 334 -5.52 14.04 9.65
N LEU A 335 -6.62 14.78 9.69
CA LEU A 335 -7.18 15.38 10.91
C LEU A 335 -8.62 14.90 11.10
N ARG A 336 -8.82 14.01 12.07
CA ARG A 336 -10.13 13.51 12.46
C ARG A 336 -10.72 14.36 13.57
N ARG A 337 -12.01 14.67 13.45
CA ARG A 337 -12.81 15.44 14.40
C ARG A 337 -14.10 14.71 14.75
N ASP A 338 -14.56 14.91 15.98
CA ASP A 338 -15.87 14.44 16.41
C ASP A 338 -17.00 15.38 15.95
N GLY A 339 -18.25 15.05 16.28
CA GLY A 339 -19.42 15.86 15.92
C GLY A 339 -19.47 17.24 16.60
N ARG A 340 -18.55 17.54 17.54
CA ARG A 340 -18.39 18.86 18.17
C ARG A 340 -17.24 19.66 17.55
N GLY A 341 -16.52 19.08 16.59
CA GLY A 341 -15.36 19.67 15.95
C GLY A 341 -14.06 19.54 16.76
N GLN A 342 -14.06 18.79 17.87
CA GLN A 342 -12.84 18.50 18.63
C GLN A 342 -12.04 17.44 17.89
N TRP A 343 -10.73 17.61 17.78
CA TRP A 343 -9.89 16.62 17.12
C TRP A 343 -9.76 15.35 17.97
N THR A 344 -9.76 14.19 17.32
CA THR A 344 -9.65 12.87 17.98
C THR A 344 -8.50 12.04 17.40
N GLN A 345 -8.03 12.37 16.20
CA GLN A 345 -6.84 11.79 15.59
C GLN A 345 -6.12 12.85 14.75
N LEU A 346 -4.80 12.88 14.83
CA LEU A 346 -3.93 13.72 14.03
C LEU A 346 -2.78 12.87 13.48
N ILE A 347 -2.69 12.72 12.17
CA ILE A 347 -1.53 12.15 11.48
C ILE A 347 -1.00 13.20 10.54
N VAL A 348 0.22 13.67 10.74
CA VAL A 348 0.78 14.77 9.95
C VAL A 348 2.27 14.57 9.74
N ARG A 349 2.75 14.86 8.54
CA ARG A 349 4.15 14.64 8.14
C ARG A 349 4.89 15.94 7.89
N ARG A 350 6.07 16.10 8.49
CA ARG A 350 6.99 17.23 8.37
C ARG A 350 6.35 18.58 8.71
N VAL A 351 5.55 18.60 9.77
CA VAL A 351 4.86 19.81 10.24
C VAL A 351 5.78 20.65 11.11
N THR A 352 5.76 21.96 10.94
CA THR A 352 6.18 22.91 11.97
C THR A 352 5.01 23.71 12.52
N ARG A 353 3.90 23.78 11.77
CA ARG A 353 2.73 24.55 12.18
C ARG A 353 1.43 23.96 11.63
N LEU A 354 0.41 23.87 12.49
CA LEU A 354 -0.97 23.55 12.13
C LEU A 354 -1.93 24.53 12.83
N LEU A 355 -2.60 25.33 12.02
CA LEU A 355 -3.65 26.27 12.42
C LEU A 355 -5.01 25.69 12.01
N VAL A 356 -5.95 25.67 12.96
CA VAL A 356 -7.34 25.22 12.77
C VAL A 356 -8.30 26.29 13.32
N PRO A 357 -9.63 26.18 13.15
CA PRO A 357 -10.55 27.12 13.77
C PRO A 357 -10.33 27.16 15.29
N GLY A 358 -10.27 28.37 15.85
CA GLY A 358 -9.95 28.58 17.26
C GLY A 358 -8.46 28.75 17.57
N GLY A 359 -7.54 28.56 16.62
CA GLY A 359 -6.13 28.95 16.74
C GLY A 359 -5.13 27.85 16.41
N GLU A 360 -3.89 28.01 16.87
CA GLU A 360 -2.81 27.05 16.63
C GLU A 360 -3.05 25.76 17.42
N LEU A 361 -3.15 24.66 16.68
CA LEU A 361 -3.30 23.32 17.24
C LEU A 361 -1.94 22.71 17.56
N LEU A 362 -0.98 22.88 16.64
CA LEU A 362 0.37 22.37 16.79
C LEU A 362 1.39 23.39 16.29
N SER A 363 2.47 23.55 17.06
CA SER A 363 3.70 24.17 16.57
C SER A 363 4.93 23.39 17.01
N SER A 364 5.97 23.45 16.18
CA SER A 364 7.24 22.80 16.44
C SER A 364 8.40 23.67 15.99
N THR A 365 9.52 23.61 16.72
CA THR A 365 10.74 24.35 16.38
C THR A 365 11.47 23.80 15.15
N GLN A 366 11.16 22.58 14.74
CA GLN A 366 11.71 21.87 13.58
C GLN A 366 10.60 21.01 12.93
N PRO A 367 10.72 20.62 11.65
CA PRO A 367 9.78 19.68 11.05
C PRO A 367 9.71 18.38 11.85
N VAL A 368 8.51 17.98 12.23
CA VAL A 368 8.23 16.73 12.95
C VAL A 368 7.18 15.91 12.21
N ASP A 369 7.26 14.60 12.37
CA ASP A 369 6.20 13.69 11.98
C ASP A 369 5.41 13.31 13.24
N VAL A 370 4.08 13.37 13.18
CA VAL A 370 3.20 13.26 14.35
C VAL A 370 2.05 12.34 14.02
N ALA A 371 1.73 11.43 14.94
CA ALA A 371 0.59 10.53 14.86
C ALA A 371 -0.01 10.35 16.26
N LEU A 372 -1.12 11.04 16.53
CA LEU A 372 -1.72 11.16 17.86
C LEU A 372 -3.20 10.78 17.84
N LEU A 373 -3.65 10.21 18.96
CA LEU A 373 -5.05 10.04 19.31
C LEU A 373 -5.36 10.89 20.53
N ALA A 374 -6.52 11.54 20.53
CA ALA A 374 -7.09 12.25 21.67
C ALA A 374 -8.38 11.57 22.14
N ASP A 375 -8.48 11.43 23.47
CA ASP A 375 -9.70 11.02 24.18
C ASP A 375 -9.89 11.94 25.37
N GLY A 376 -10.66 13.02 25.15
CA GLY A 376 -10.80 14.13 26.09
C GLY A 376 -9.45 14.80 26.35
N GLU A 377 -9.01 14.80 27.60
CA GLU A 377 -7.72 15.41 28.00
C GLU A 377 -6.51 14.49 27.77
N ASN A 378 -6.74 13.22 27.42
CA ASN A 378 -5.66 12.26 27.21
C ASN A 378 -5.21 12.25 25.76
N VAL A 379 -3.92 12.47 25.53
CA VAL A 379 -3.29 12.34 24.22
C VAL A 379 -2.22 11.25 24.26
N ARG A 380 -2.23 10.37 23.26
CA ARG A 380 -1.22 9.31 23.09
C ARG A 380 -0.82 9.16 21.63
N GLY A 381 0.40 8.71 21.39
CA GLY A 381 0.85 8.37 20.04
C GLY A 381 2.35 8.56 19.87
N GLU A 382 2.75 8.82 18.64
CA GLU A 382 4.14 8.86 18.20
C GLU A 382 4.48 10.24 17.63
N ILE A 383 5.67 10.72 17.98
CA ILE A 383 6.27 11.93 17.39
C ILE A 383 7.70 11.56 17.01
N ASP A 384 8.08 11.81 15.76
CA ASP A 384 9.43 11.61 15.27
C ASP A 384 10.05 12.91 14.78
N SER A 385 11.36 13.04 14.97
CA SER A 385 12.14 14.21 14.58
C SER A 385 13.57 13.81 14.27
N ALA A 386 14.09 14.28 13.14
CA ALA A 386 15.46 13.97 12.72
C ALA A 386 16.54 14.59 13.62
N THR A 387 16.27 15.74 14.24
CA THR A 387 17.28 16.59 14.92
C THR A 387 16.88 17.01 16.33
N GLY A 388 15.76 16.49 16.85
CA GLY A 388 15.15 16.93 18.10
C GLY A 388 14.33 18.22 17.93
N ALA A 389 13.17 18.27 18.57
CA ALA A 389 12.23 19.38 18.44
C ALA A 389 11.50 19.66 19.75
N THR A 390 11.13 20.92 19.97
CA THR A 390 10.11 21.28 20.97
C THR A 390 8.77 21.36 20.26
N VAL A 391 7.82 20.54 20.70
CA VAL A 391 6.46 20.48 20.14
C VAL A 391 5.48 21.04 21.17
N THR A 392 4.65 21.98 20.74
CA THR A 392 3.49 22.47 21.49
C THR A 392 2.23 21.92 20.83
N LEU A 393 1.36 21.31 21.63
CA LEU A 393 0.07 20.78 21.19
C LEU A 393 -1.04 21.37 22.06
N ARG A 394 -2.14 21.77 21.43
CA ARG A 394 -3.36 22.18 22.12
C ARG A 394 -4.38 21.05 22.10
N CYS A 395 -4.79 20.57 23.28
CA CYS A 395 -5.83 19.57 23.42
C CYS A 395 -7.21 20.22 23.43
#